data_AF-A0A925G1N4-F1
#
_entry.id   AF-A0A925G1N4-F1
#
_cell.length_a   1.000
_cell.length_b   1.000
_cell.length_c   1.000
_cell.angle_alpha   90.00
_cell.angle_beta   90.00
_cell.angle_gamma   90.00
#
_symmetry.space_group_name_H-M   'P 1'
#
loop_
_entity.id
_entity.type
_entity.pdbx_description
1 polymer ?
#
loop_
_entity_poly.entity_id
_entity_poly.type
_entity_poly.pdbx_seq_one_letter_code
_entity_poly.pdbx_strand_id
1 'polypeptide(L)'
;MEPLQPIAEKLTGHLGELIDTSYRLSMATAAEKASNAASTGLSMSIGATLGLFVLFFAGAGLAIWIGEVMNNMKAGFFITAGIFAFFFIIFMAIRKSVLLPGIRNALVKKMYE
;
A
#
# COMPACT_ATOMS: atom_id res chain seq x y z
N MET A 1 -17.28 -22.01 56.11
CA MET A 1 -17.47 -20.97 55.08
C MET A 1 -16.08 -20.48 54.72
N GLU A 2 -15.49 -21.01 53.66
CA GLU A 2 -14.18 -20.55 53.20
C GLU A 2 -14.24 -19.06 52.85
N PRO A 3 -13.25 -18.26 53.24
CA PRO A 3 -13.29 -16.82 53.03
C PRO A 3 -13.24 -16.53 51.53
N LEU A 4 -14.25 -15.84 51.02
CA LEU A 4 -14.38 -15.44 49.61
C LEU A 4 -13.46 -14.27 49.23
N GLN A 5 -12.88 -13.60 50.23
CA GLN A 5 -11.94 -12.47 50.08
C GLN A 5 -10.68 -12.80 49.24
N PRO A 6 -9.93 -13.89 49.50
CA PRO A 6 -8.75 -14.24 48.71
C PRO A 6 -9.05 -14.53 47.23
N ILE A 7 -10.26 -14.99 46.91
CA ILE A 7 -10.68 -15.29 45.53
C ILE A 7 -11.03 -13.99 44.79
N ALA A 8 -11.75 -13.08 45.45
CA ALA A 8 -12.07 -11.77 44.91
C ALA A 8 -10.81 -10.93 44.63
N GLU A 9 -9.83 -10.98 45.52
CA GLU A 9 -8.57 -10.25 45.38
C GLU A 9 -7.65 -10.84 44.29
N LYS A 10 -7.66 -12.17 44.10
CA LYS A 10 -6.98 -12.82 42.97
C LYS A 10 -7.60 -12.47 41.62
N LEU A 11 -8.93 -12.39 41.56
CA LEU A 11 -9.67 -12.06 40.35
C LEU A 11 -9.46 -10.60 39.94
N THR A 12 -9.50 -9.65 40.89
CA THR A 12 -9.21 -8.25 40.59
C THR A 12 -7.76 -8.04 40.16
N GLY A 13 -6.81 -8.77 40.75
CA GLY A 13 -5.41 -8.77 40.32
C GLY A 13 -5.21 -9.25 38.88
N HIS A 14 -5.80 -10.40 38.50
CA HIS A 14 -5.74 -10.91 37.13
C HIS A 14 -6.46 -10.01 36.12
N LEU A 15 -7.60 -9.41 36.49
CA LEU A 15 -8.32 -8.49 35.60
C LEU A 15 -7.51 -7.21 35.31
N GLY A 16 -6.81 -6.67 36.31
CA GLY A 16 -5.90 -5.54 36.12
C GLY A 16 -4.75 -5.88 35.16
N GLU A 17 -4.14 -7.06 35.33
CA GLU A 17 -3.02 -7.53 34.51
C GLU A 17 -3.46 -7.85 33.05
N LEU A 18 -4.67 -8.36 32.86
CA LEU A 18 -5.28 -8.60 31.54
C LEU A 18 -5.59 -7.30 30.78
N ILE A 19 -6.08 -6.27 31.48
CA ILE A 19 -6.35 -4.96 30.89
C ILE A 19 -5.05 -4.28 30.50
N ASP A 20 -4.04 -4.32 31.37
CA ASP A 20 -2.72 -3.73 31.10
C ASP A 20 -2.02 -4.44 29.92
N THR A 21 -2.07 -5.77 29.91
CA THR A 21 -1.53 -6.59 28.81
C THR A 21 -2.26 -6.32 27.49
N SER A 22 -3.58 -6.21 27.50
CA SER A 22 -4.38 -5.90 26.31
C SER A 22 -4.10 -4.48 25.79
N TYR A 23 -3.89 -3.52 26.68
CA TYR A 23 -3.54 -2.15 26.32
C TYR A 23 -2.14 -2.06 25.72
N ARG A 24 -1.16 -2.75 26.30
CA ARG A 24 0.21 -2.84 25.76
C ARG A 24 0.25 -3.58 24.42
N LEU A 25 -0.55 -4.64 24.24
CA LEU A 25 -0.71 -5.32 22.95
C LEU A 25 -1.33 -4.39 21.91
N SER A 26 -2.43 -3.70 22.23
CA SER A 26 -3.07 -2.72 21.35
C SER A 26 -2.08 -1.64 20.87
N MET A 27 -1.31 -1.07 21.80
CA MET A 27 -0.35 -0.02 21.48
C MET A 27 0.84 -0.53 20.65
N ALA A 28 1.33 -1.73 20.96
CA ALA A 28 2.39 -2.39 20.18
C ALA A 28 1.92 -2.79 18.78
N THR A 29 0.72 -3.39 18.65
CA THR A 29 0.12 -3.75 17.36
C THR A 29 -0.26 -2.52 16.54
N ALA A 30 -0.64 -1.40 17.17
CA ALA A 30 -0.86 -0.14 16.48
C ALA A 30 0.46 0.44 15.93
N ALA A 31 1.54 0.40 16.71
CA ALA A 31 2.87 0.80 16.27
C ALA A 31 3.40 -0.10 15.14
N GLU A 32 3.20 -1.42 15.24
CA GLU A 32 3.58 -2.39 14.21
C GLU A 32 2.75 -2.20 12.93
N LYS A 33 1.43 -2.00 13.03
CA LYS A 33 0.57 -1.67 11.89
C LYS A 33 0.93 -0.34 11.25
N ALA A 34 1.30 0.67 12.05
CA ALA A 34 1.76 1.96 11.55
C ALA A 34 3.11 1.83 10.85
N SER A 35 4.04 1.06 11.44
CA SER A 35 5.36 0.78 10.87
C SER A 35 5.27 -0.02 9.57
N ASN A 36 4.42 -1.05 9.51
CA ASN A 36 4.17 -1.81 8.28
C ASN A 36 3.45 -0.99 7.21
N ALA A 37 2.49 -0.15 7.58
CA ALA A 37 1.83 0.75 6.64
C ALA A 37 2.79 1.81 6.09
N ALA A 38 3.65 2.38 6.95
CA ALA A 38 4.69 3.32 6.55
C ALA A 38 5.74 2.65 5.66
N SER A 39 6.19 1.44 6.02
CA SER A 39 7.17 0.66 5.24
C SER A 39 6.60 0.22 3.90
N THR A 40 5.32 -0.18 3.85
CA THR A 40 4.62 -0.51 2.60
C THR A 40 4.42 0.74 1.74
N GLY A 41 4.04 1.87 2.34
CA GLY A 41 3.87 3.14 1.63
C GLY A 41 5.18 3.68 1.07
N LEU A 42 6.27 3.59 1.83
CA LEU A 42 7.63 3.92 1.38
C LEU A 42 8.08 2.99 0.25
N SER A 43 7.88 1.68 0.40
CA SER A 43 8.24 0.70 -0.63
C SER A 43 7.44 0.91 -1.93
N MET A 44 6.15 1.20 -1.82
CA MET A 44 5.31 1.58 -2.97
C MET A 44 5.78 2.88 -3.61
N SER A 45 6.15 3.89 -2.82
CA SER A 45 6.60 5.20 -3.34
C SER A 45 7.93 5.09 -4.08
N ILE A 46 8.87 4.29 -3.54
CA ILE A 46 10.16 3.99 -4.19
C ILE A 46 9.92 3.21 -5.48
N GLY A 47 9.08 2.16 -5.44
CA GLY A 47 8.72 1.37 -6.61
C GLY A 47 8.01 2.19 -7.69
N ALA A 48 7.10 3.09 -7.31
CA ALA A 48 6.42 3.99 -8.23
C ALA A 48 7.39 5.00 -8.87
N THR A 49 8.31 5.55 -8.08
CA THR A 49 9.34 6.48 -8.58
C THR A 49 10.27 5.77 -9.58
N LEU A 50 10.80 4.61 -9.21
CA LEU A 50 11.65 3.80 -10.10
C LEU A 50 10.88 3.36 -11.35
N GLY A 51 9.63 2.93 -11.20
CA GLY A 51 8.75 2.58 -12.31
C GLY A 51 8.55 3.74 -13.28
N LEU A 52 8.35 4.96 -12.77
CA LEU A 52 8.23 6.17 -13.59
C LEU A 52 9.51 6.44 -14.38
N PHE A 53 10.69 6.29 -13.77
CA PHE A 53 11.97 6.44 -14.46
C PHE A 53 12.10 5.42 -15.60
N VAL A 54 11.84 4.13 -15.34
CA VAL A 54 11.90 3.09 -16.36
C VAL A 54 10.94 3.40 -17.51
N LEU A 55 9.71 3.81 -17.20
CA LEU A 55 8.71 4.18 -18.21
C LEU A 55 9.18 5.37 -19.06
N PHE A 56 9.78 6.38 -18.43
CA PHE A 56 10.29 7.57 -19.11
C PHE A 56 11.43 7.23 -20.07
N PHE A 57 12.40 6.44 -19.62
CA PHE A 57 13.52 5.98 -20.46
C PHE A 57 13.02 5.07 -21.60
N ALA A 58 12.08 4.16 -21.32
CA ALA A 58 11.49 3.31 -22.35
C ALA A 58 10.72 4.14 -23.39
N GLY A 59 9.95 5.14 -22.98
CA GLY A 59 9.24 6.05 -23.87
C GLY A 59 10.17 6.89 -24.73
N ALA A 60 11.24 7.45 -24.14
CA ALA A 60 12.24 8.18 -24.88
C ALA A 60 12.96 7.30 -25.92
N GLY A 61 13.36 6.08 -25.53
CA GLY A 61 13.98 5.11 -26.43
C GLY A 61 13.06 4.71 -27.58
N LEU A 62 11.79 4.41 -27.30
CA LEU A 62 10.79 4.08 -28.33
C LEU A 62 10.54 5.26 -29.28
N ALA A 63 10.46 6.49 -28.77
CA ALA A 63 10.26 7.68 -29.60
C ALA A 63 11.42 7.93 -30.57
N ILE A 64 12.66 7.75 -30.12
CA ILE A 64 13.85 7.88 -30.96
C ILE A 64 13.88 6.77 -32.00
N TRP A 65 13.68 5.52 -31.59
CA TRP A 65 13.71 4.37 -32.50
C TRP A 65 12.64 4.45 -33.59
N ILE A 66 11.38 4.74 -33.20
CA ILE A 66 10.27 4.92 -34.15
C ILE A 66 10.52 6.16 -35.03
N GLY A 67 11.11 7.22 -34.47
CA GLY A 67 11.47 8.42 -35.21
C GLY A 67 12.52 8.18 -36.29
N GLU A 68 13.54 7.37 -36.00
CA GLU A 68 14.58 6.97 -36.95
C GLU A 68 14.01 6.09 -38.08
N VAL A 69 13.20 5.08 -37.74
CA VAL A 69 12.56 4.19 -38.72
C VAL A 69 11.68 4.99 -39.69
N MET A 70 10.97 6.00 -39.19
CA MET A 70 10.11 6.85 -40.02
C MET A 70 10.84 8.01 -40.71
N ASN A 71 12.17 8.15 -40.55
CA ASN A 71 12.95 9.30 -41.01
C ASN A 71 12.37 10.67 -40.58
N ASN A 72 11.55 10.68 -39.53
CA ASN A 72 10.83 11.85 -39.06
C ASN A 72 10.62 11.77 -37.55
N MET A 73 11.49 12.48 -36.83
CA MET A 73 11.51 12.50 -35.38
C MET A 73 10.21 13.02 -34.76
N LYS A 74 9.52 13.97 -35.42
CA LYS A 74 8.23 14.50 -34.94
C LYS A 74 7.15 13.43 -34.92
N ALA A 75 7.11 12.60 -35.97
CA ALA A 75 6.14 11.53 -36.08
C ALA A 75 6.43 10.40 -35.07
N GLY A 76 7.71 10.10 -34.79
CA GLY A 76 8.12 9.14 -33.76
C GLY A 76 7.62 9.52 -32.36
N PHE A 77 7.80 10.78 -31.96
CA PHE A 77 7.28 11.27 -30.69
C PHE A 77 5.75 11.27 -30.64
N PHE A 78 5.06 11.59 -31.74
CA PHE A 78 3.60 11.63 -31.77
C PHE A 78 2.97 10.24 -31.59
N ILE A 79 3.52 9.23 -32.25
CA ILE A 79 3.07 7.83 -32.11
C ILE A 79 3.35 7.30 -30.71
N THR A 80 4.56 7.51 -30.19
CA THR A 80 4.91 7.07 -28.84
C THR A 80 4.07 7.77 -27.77
N ALA A 81 3.78 9.06 -27.93
CA ALA A 81 2.86 9.79 -27.06
C ALA A 81 1.44 9.20 -27.10
N GLY A 82 0.94 8.83 -28.28
CA GLY A 82 -0.35 8.16 -28.43
C GLY A 82 -0.40 6.81 -27.72
N ILE A 83 0.65 6.00 -27.85
CA ILE A 83 0.78 4.71 -27.15
C ILE A 83 0.81 4.91 -25.63
N PHE A 84 1.61 5.87 -25.15
CA PHE A 84 1.68 6.17 -23.71
C PHE A 84 0.36 6.72 -23.17
N ALA A 85 -0.37 7.54 -23.94
CA ALA A 85 -1.69 8.02 -23.56
C ALA A 85 -2.69 6.86 -23.43
N PHE A 86 -2.62 5.87 -24.33
CA PHE A 86 -3.44 4.67 -24.24
C PHE A 86 -3.13 3.85 -22.98
N PHE A 87 -1.85 3.61 -22.69
CA PHE A 87 -1.43 2.97 -21.44
C PHE A 87 -1.87 3.75 -20.20
N PHE A 88 -1.82 5.09 -20.24
CA PHE A 88 -2.27 5.93 -19.14
C PHE A 88 -3.78 5.79 -18.88
N ILE A 89 -4.59 5.75 -19.94
CA ILE A 89 -6.05 5.51 -19.82
C ILE A 89 -6.32 4.13 -19.21
N ILE A 90 -5.62 3.09 -19.67
CA ILE A 90 -5.73 1.73 -19.10
C ILE A 90 -5.33 1.74 -17.62
N PHE A 91 -4.22 2.39 -17.28
CA PHE A 91 -3.75 2.49 -15.90
C PHE A 91 -4.78 3.21 -15.02
N MET A 92 -5.41 4.26 -15.52
CA MET A 92 -6.46 5.00 -14.82
C MET A 92 -7.75 4.17 -14.66
N ALA A 93 -8.08 3.30 -15.61
CA ALA A 93 -9.18 2.35 -15.46
C ALA A 93 -8.89 1.28 -14.39
N ILE A 94 -7.67 0.70 -14.39
CA ILE A 94 -7.22 -0.28 -13.39
C ILE A 94 -7.15 0.37 -12.00
N ARG A 95 -6.72 1.63 -11.90
CA ARG A 95 -6.67 2.40 -10.65
C ARG A 95 -8.00 2.34 -9.90
N LYS A 96 -9.12 2.52 -10.62
CA LYS A 96 -10.46 2.48 -10.04
C LYS A 96 -10.84 1.09 -9.52
N SER A 97 -10.33 0.04 -10.17
CA SER A 97 -10.62 -1.36 -9.83
C SER A 97 -9.75 -1.93 -8.71
N VAL A 98 -8.51 -1.46 -8.52
CA VAL A 98 -7.55 -2.06 -7.57
C VAL A 98 -7.46 -1.29 -6.24
N LEU A 99 -7.53 0.06 -6.26
CA LEU A 99 -7.35 0.87 -5.05
C LEU A 99 -8.56 0.87 -4.11
N LEU A 100 -9.77 0.83 -4.66
CA LEU A 100 -11.00 0.88 -3.86
C LEU A 100 -11.29 -0.43 -3.08
N PRO A 101 -11.19 -1.64 -3.67
CA PRO A 101 -11.43 -2.88 -2.92
C PRO A 101 -10.25 -3.28 -2.02
N GLY A 102 -9.01 -2.92 -2.36
CA GLY A 102 -7.83 -3.22 -1.54
C GLY A 102 -7.87 -2.57 -0.16
N ILE A 103 -8.26 -1.30 -0.09
CA ILE A 103 -8.42 -0.57 1.18
C ILE A 103 -9.59 -1.14 1.99
N ARG A 104 -10.70 -1.45 1.32
CA ARG A 104 -11.91 -1.99 1.98
C ARG A 104 -11.69 -3.38 2.57
N ASN A 105 -11.03 -4.29 1.85
CA ASN A 105 -10.70 -5.62 2.38
C ASN A 105 -9.61 -5.59 3.46
N ALA A 106 -8.64 -4.67 3.37
CA ALA A 106 -7.63 -4.49 4.41
C ALA A 106 -8.23 -3.96 5.74
N LEU A 107 -9.22 -3.07 5.66
CA LEU A 107 -9.96 -2.57 6.82
C LEU A 107 -10.86 -3.63 7.44
N VAL A 108 -11.61 -4.38 6.63
CA VAL A 108 -12.51 -5.43 7.14
C VAL A 108 -11.73 -6.57 7.78
N LYS A 109 -10.60 -6.98 7.20
CA LYS A 109 -9.77 -8.06 7.78
C LYS A 109 -9.12 -7.65 9.11
N LYS A 110 -8.75 -6.38 9.29
CA LYS A 110 -8.20 -5.85 10.56
C LYS A 110 -9.22 -5.69 11.68
N MET A 111 -10.52 -5.68 11.37
CA MET A 111 -11.60 -5.52 12.36
C MET A 111 -12.20 -6.87 12.78
N TYR A 112 -11.92 -7.94 12.02
CA TYR A 112 -12.44 -9.28 12.26
C TYR A 112 -11.38 -10.23 12.86
N GLU A 113 -10.13 -9.77 12.99
CA GLU A 113 -9.09 -10.36 13.86
C GLU A 113 -8.97 -9.57 15.16
#